data_AF-A0A8S0RUD6-F1
#
_entry.id   AF-A0A8S0RUD6-F1
#
_cell.length_a   1.000
_cell.length_b   1.000
_cell.length_c   1.000
_cell.angle_alpha   90.00
_cell.angle_beta   90.00
_cell.angle_gamma   90.00
#
_symmetry.space_group_name_H-M   'P 1'
#
loop_
_entity.id
_entity.type
_entity.pdbx_description
1 polymer ?
#
loop_
_entity_poly.entity_id
_entity_poly.type
_entity_poly.pdbx_seq_one_letter_code
_entity_poly.pdbx_strand_id
1 'polypeptide(L)'
;MQNPSPDSDLPSLAAVKVRSSSPRFPPPTTPLSTETPTANAQRKIGIAVDLSDESALAVKWAVHHYLRPGDAVVLVHVRPTSVLYGADWGSVDLSIVDTEDVESQQKLEDDFDTFTTTKASDLAQPLVEAQIPFKIHIVKDHDMKERLCLEVERLGLSAVIMGSRGFGATKKGNNGRLGSVSDYCVRHCVCPVVVVRYPEEKDSEGGDKPVVPSTSAGENDNDATHDCKDI
;
A
#
# COMPACT_ATOMS: atom_id res chain seq x y z
N MET A 1 14.38 -12.15 66.88
CA MET A 1 14.09 -10.95 66.08
C MET A 1 14.55 -11.26 64.65
N GLN A 2 13.59 -11.47 63.76
CA GLN A 2 13.81 -11.83 62.35
C GLN A 2 14.06 -10.58 61.50
N ASN A 3 15.04 -10.65 60.61
CA ASN A 3 15.32 -9.65 59.59
C ASN A 3 14.44 -9.93 58.35
N PRO A 4 13.65 -8.97 57.83
CA PRO A 4 13.00 -9.13 56.54
C PRO A 4 13.90 -8.61 55.40
N SER A 5 13.93 -9.35 54.30
CA SER A 5 14.52 -8.96 53.01
C SER A 5 13.69 -7.86 52.34
N PRO A 6 14.30 -6.90 51.60
CA PRO A 6 13.54 -5.94 50.82
C PRO A 6 12.96 -6.58 49.56
N ASP A 7 11.64 -6.48 49.48
CA ASP A 7 10.78 -6.92 48.40
C ASP A 7 11.01 -6.14 47.10
N SER A 8 10.62 -6.78 46.01
CA SER A 8 10.92 -6.37 44.63
C SER A 8 9.89 -5.35 44.15
N ASP A 9 10.22 -4.05 44.20
CA ASP A 9 9.38 -2.97 43.64
C ASP A 9 9.53 -2.85 42.11
N LEU A 10 9.12 -3.89 41.36
CA LEU A 10 8.88 -3.76 39.92
C LEU A 10 7.39 -3.98 39.63
N PRO A 11 6.69 -2.99 39.02
CA PRO A 11 5.28 -3.12 38.73
C PRO A 11 5.03 -4.20 37.66
N SER A 12 3.98 -5.00 37.89
CA SER A 12 3.47 -6.00 36.95
C SER A 12 3.13 -5.37 35.59
N LEU A 13 3.68 -5.94 34.52
CA LEU A 13 3.46 -5.54 33.11
C LEU A 13 1.99 -5.61 32.65
N ALA A 14 1.09 -6.19 33.46
CA ALA A 14 -0.34 -6.23 33.17
C ALA A 14 -1.06 -4.86 33.30
N ALA A 15 -0.41 -3.84 33.89
CA ALA A 15 -1.03 -2.54 34.16
C ALA A 15 -0.82 -1.48 33.05
N VAL A 16 0.01 -1.74 32.04
CA VAL A 16 0.23 -0.77 30.94
C VAL A 16 -0.82 -0.96 29.86
N LYS A 17 -2.01 -0.39 30.09
CA LYS A 17 -3.07 -0.30 29.07
C LYS A 17 -2.80 0.92 28.19
N VAL A 18 -2.02 0.74 27.12
CA VAL A 18 -1.85 1.76 26.08
C VAL A 18 -3.20 2.00 25.42
N ARG A 19 -3.82 3.14 25.73
CA ARG A 19 -5.00 3.62 25.01
C ARG A 19 -4.53 4.26 23.71
N SER A 20 -4.67 3.57 22.58
CA SER A 20 -4.55 4.21 21.28
C SER A 20 -5.67 5.25 21.15
N SER A 21 -5.26 6.50 20.94
CA SER A 21 -6.18 7.62 20.78
C SER A 21 -6.65 7.64 19.32
N SER A 22 -7.69 6.88 19.00
CA SER A 22 -8.39 7.00 17.70
C SER A 22 -9.74 7.69 17.91
N PRO A 23 -10.11 8.70 17.09
CA PRO A 23 -11.45 9.28 17.12
C PRO A 23 -12.48 8.20 16.79
N ARG A 24 -13.32 7.86 17.77
CA ARG A 24 -14.35 6.83 17.65
C ARG A 24 -15.58 7.43 16.98
N PHE A 25 -15.74 7.24 15.67
CA PHE A 25 -17.06 7.32 15.04
C PHE A 25 -17.78 5.98 15.26
N PRO A 26 -19.01 5.96 15.82
CA PRO A 26 -19.81 4.73 15.88
C PRO A 26 -20.25 4.31 14.47
N PRO A 27 -20.26 3.01 14.12
CA PRO A 27 -20.75 2.56 12.83
C PRO A 27 -22.28 2.75 12.72
N PRO A 28 -22.83 3.06 11.53
CA PRO A 28 -24.27 3.06 11.31
C PRO A 28 -24.85 1.66 11.52
N THR A 29 -25.89 1.57 12.35
CA THR A 29 -26.60 0.32 12.61
C THR A 29 -27.65 0.10 11.53
N THR A 30 -27.27 -0.56 10.43
CA THR A 30 -28.21 -1.10 9.44
C THR A 30 -27.75 -2.49 9.00
N PRO A 31 -28.53 -3.56 9.19
CA PRO A 31 -28.18 -4.88 8.70
C PRO A 31 -28.55 -4.97 7.22
N LEU A 32 -27.57 -4.72 6.34
CA LEU A 32 -27.67 -5.14 4.95
C LEU A 32 -26.86 -6.43 4.81
N SER A 33 -27.59 -7.53 4.72
CA SER A 33 -27.11 -8.90 4.60
C SER A 33 -26.38 -9.11 3.27
N THR A 34 -25.09 -8.79 3.28
CA THR A 34 -24.08 -9.39 2.42
C THR A 34 -22.76 -9.21 3.15
N GLU A 35 -22.44 -10.13 4.07
CA GLU A 35 -21.17 -10.09 4.78
C GLU A 35 -20.04 -10.23 3.75
N THR A 36 -19.44 -9.10 3.39
CA THR A 36 -18.25 -9.10 2.53
C THR A 36 -17.17 -9.86 3.30
N PRO A 37 -16.31 -10.67 2.66
CA PRO A 37 -15.27 -11.45 3.36
C PRO A 37 -14.32 -10.63 4.26
N THR A 38 -14.39 -9.30 4.17
CA THR A 38 -13.60 -8.33 4.94
C THR A 38 -14.37 -7.67 6.10
N ALA A 39 -15.66 -7.97 6.31
CA ALA A 39 -16.55 -7.25 7.24
C ALA A 39 -16.19 -7.47 8.72
N ASN A 40 -15.72 -8.67 9.08
CA ASN A 40 -15.38 -9.04 10.45
C ASN A 40 -13.89 -8.86 10.79
N ALA A 41 -13.13 -8.20 9.91
CA ALA A 41 -11.70 -8.00 10.08
C ALA A 41 -11.38 -6.93 11.14
N GLN A 42 -10.33 -7.16 11.93
CA GLN A 42 -9.85 -6.17 12.90
C GLN A 42 -9.21 -4.97 12.20
N ARG A 43 -8.53 -5.22 11.07
CA ARG A 43 -7.93 -4.20 10.22
C ARG A 43 -8.19 -4.55 8.76
N LYS A 44 -8.42 -3.52 7.95
CA LYS A 44 -8.56 -3.63 6.49
C LYS A 44 -7.30 -3.07 5.85
N ILE A 45 -6.52 -3.90 5.19
CA ILE A 45 -5.26 -3.51 4.56
C ILE A 45 -5.49 -3.35 3.05
N GLY A 46 -5.18 -2.17 2.53
CA GLY A 46 -5.18 -1.93 1.09
C GLY A 46 -3.89 -2.41 0.45
N ILE A 47 -3.98 -3.07 -0.70
CA ILE A 47 -2.82 -3.25 -1.57
C ILE A 47 -3.18 -2.65 -2.93
N ALA A 48 -2.47 -1.60 -3.33
CA ALA A 48 -2.67 -0.97 -4.62
C ALA A 48 -1.97 -1.78 -5.70
N VAL A 49 -2.72 -2.17 -6.73
CA VAL A 49 -2.23 -3.01 -7.83
C VAL A 49 -2.50 -2.34 -9.18
N ASP A 50 -1.59 -2.51 -10.12
CA ASP A 50 -1.65 -1.93 -11.46
C ASP A 50 -1.29 -2.96 -12.56
N LEU A 51 -1.41 -4.24 -12.21
CA LEU A 51 -1.16 -5.39 -13.09
C LEU A 51 0.31 -5.54 -13.53
N SER A 52 1.24 -4.82 -12.90
CA SER A 52 2.68 -4.97 -13.14
C SER A 52 3.34 -6.00 -12.21
N ASP A 53 4.56 -6.44 -12.56
CA ASP A 53 5.37 -7.32 -11.72
C ASP A 53 5.72 -6.68 -10.36
N GLU A 54 5.89 -5.36 -10.33
CA GLU A 54 6.13 -4.59 -9.11
C GLU A 54 4.96 -4.67 -8.14
N SER A 55 3.73 -4.57 -8.65
CA SER A 55 2.53 -4.77 -7.82
C SER A 55 2.36 -6.23 -7.38
N ALA A 56 2.69 -7.20 -8.24
CA ALA A 56 2.69 -8.62 -7.89
C ALA A 56 3.67 -8.93 -6.76
N LEU A 57 4.87 -8.34 -6.81
CA LEU A 57 5.84 -8.44 -5.73
C LEU A 57 5.31 -7.80 -4.45
N ALA A 58 4.63 -6.66 -4.52
CA ALA A 58 4.07 -6.00 -3.36
C ALA A 58 3.02 -6.87 -2.65
N VAL A 59 2.16 -7.57 -3.40
CA VAL A 59 1.20 -8.54 -2.82
C VAL A 59 1.93 -9.67 -2.09
N LYS A 60 2.91 -10.31 -2.75
CA LYS A 60 3.71 -11.39 -2.13
C LYS A 60 4.44 -10.88 -0.88
N TRP A 61 5.06 -9.72 -0.96
CA TRP A 61 5.78 -9.12 0.16
C TRP A 61 4.85 -8.86 1.34
N ALA A 62 3.64 -8.35 1.09
CA ALA A 62 2.64 -8.08 2.14
C ALA A 62 2.26 -9.35 2.89
N VAL A 63 2.00 -10.45 2.17
CA VAL A 63 1.67 -11.77 2.74
C VAL A 63 2.76 -12.24 3.69
N HIS A 64 4.03 -12.11 3.29
CA HIS A 64 5.15 -12.63 4.09
C HIS A 64 5.58 -11.74 5.26
N HIS A 65 5.40 -10.42 5.17
CA HIS A 65 6.06 -9.50 6.10
C HIS A 65 5.14 -8.55 6.85
N TYR A 66 3.94 -8.28 6.34
CA TYR A 66 3.07 -7.23 6.87
C TYR A 66 1.78 -7.78 7.48
N LEU A 67 1.10 -8.66 6.74
CA LEU A 67 -0.21 -9.17 7.10
C LEU A 67 -0.13 -10.09 8.32
N ARG A 68 -1.17 -10.03 9.16
CA ARG A 68 -1.27 -10.78 10.42
C ARG A 68 -2.65 -11.43 10.54
N PRO A 69 -2.81 -12.43 11.41
CA PRO A 69 -4.13 -12.98 11.72
C PRO A 69 -5.11 -11.88 12.15
N GLY A 70 -6.32 -11.91 11.57
CA GLY A 70 -7.36 -10.90 11.79
C GLY A 70 -7.34 -9.71 10.81
N ASP A 71 -6.32 -9.62 9.95
CA ASP A 71 -6.33 -8.69 8.81
C ASP A 71 -7.19 -9.24 7.67
N ALA A 72 -7.84 -8.35 6.94
CA ALA A 72 -8.41 -8.65 5.63
C ALA A 72 -7.92 -7.66 4.59
N VAL A 73 -7.76 -8.13 3.36
CA VAL A 73 -7.13 -7.37 2.28
C VAL A 73 -8.15 -6.82 1.30
N VAL A 74 -7.91 -5.60 0.82
CA VAL A 74 -8.60 -5.05 -0.35
C VAL A 74 -7.55 -4.78 -1.42
N LEU A 75 -7.59 -5.56 -2.51
CA LEU A 75 -6.79 -5.25 -3.70
C LEU A 75 -7.48 -4.10 -4.43
N VAL A 76 -6.83 -2.94 -4.49
CA VAL A 76 -7.39 -1.74 -5.11
C VAL A 76 -6.70 -1.52 -6.44
N HIS A 77 -7.46 -1.57 -7.53
CA HIS A 77 -6.99 -1.25 -8.88
C HIS A 77 -7.78 -0.05 -9.41
N VAL A 78 -7.06 0.97 -9.86
CA VAL A 78 -7.66 2.09 -10.60
C VAL A 78 -7.39 1.87 -12.08
N ARG A 79 -8.44 1.66 -12.86
CA ARG A 79 -8.42 1.53 -14.30
C ARG A 79 -8.58 2.94 -14.93
N PRO A 80 -7.67 3.38 -15.81
CA PRO A 80 -7.91 4.57 -16.61
C PRO A 80 -9.20 4.43 -17.43
N THR A 81 -9.99 5.49 -17.53
CA THR A 81 -11.17 5.54 -18.41
C THR A 81 -11.12 6.78 -19.30
N SER A 82 -11.44 6.60 -20.58
CA SER A 82 -11.66 7.69 -21.54
C SER A 82 -13.10 8.21 -21.50
N VAL A 83 -14.00 7.52 -20.80
CA VAL A 83 -15.41 7.92 -20.66
C VAL A 83 -15.51 9.02 -19.61
N LEU A 84 -15.69 10.26 -20.08
CA LEU A 84 -16.03 11.40 -19.23
C LEU A 84 -17.50 11.29 -18.81
N TYR A 85 -17.78 10.91 -17.57
CA TYR A 85 -19.13 11.01 -17.01
C TYR A 85 -19.41 12.46 -16.61
N GLY A 86 -19.95 13.26 -17.53
CA GLY A 86 -20.33 14.65 -17.27
C GLY A 86 -21.04 15.29 -18.47
N ALA A 87 -21.97 16.21 -18.21
CA ALA A 87 -22.78 16.86 -19.24
C ALA A 87 -22.11 18.11 -19.87
N ASP A 88 -20.86 18.45 -19.52
CA ASP A 88 -20.34 19.81 -19.75
C ASP A 88 -18.84 19.96 -20.07
N TRP A 89 -18.09 18.93 -20.46
CA TRP A 89 -16.70 19.10 -20.92
C TRP A 89 -16.59 19.10 -22.44
N GLY A 90 -16.92 20.25 -23.02
CA GLY A 90 -17.00 20.54 -24.44
C GLY A 90 -16.02 19.77 -25.33
N SER A 91 -16.59 19.14 -26.36
CA SER A 91 -15.99 18.71 -27.63
C SER A 91 -14.46 18.63 -27.61
N VAL A 92 -13.91 17.53 -27.08
CA VAL A 92 -12.67 17.02 -27.66
C VAL A 92 -12.99 16.66 -29.12
N ASP A 93 -12.20 17.18 -30.05
CA ASP A 93 -12.42 16.94 -31.48
C ASP A 93 -12.33 15.43 -31.74
N LEU A 94 -13.50 14.83 -31.94
CA LEU A 94 -13.72 13.44 -32.31
C LEU A 94 -13.39 13.22 -33.79
N SER A 95 -12.32 13.81 -34.30
CA SER A 95 -11.86 13.58 -35.67
C SER A 95 -11.28 12.17 -35.90
N ILE A 96 -11.45 11.25 -34.94
CA ILE A 96 -11.24 9.81 -35.06
C ILE A 96 -12.43 9.02 -34.48
N VAL A 97 -13.64 9.58 -34.53
CA VAL A 97 -14.84 8.73 -34.51
C VAL A 97 -15.11 8.35 -35.93
N ASP A 98 -14.31 7.38 -36.39
CA ASP A 98 -14.85 6.43 -37.34
C ASP A 98 -16.12 5.88 -36.68
N THR A 99 -17.22 5.98 -37.42
CA THR A 99 -18.52 5.36 -37.17
C THR A 99 -18.41 3.84 -37.23
N GLU A 100 -17.42 3.26 -36.56
CA GLU A 100 -17.29 1.82 -36.34
C GLU A 100 -17.96 1.51 -35.01
N ASP A 101 -19.27 1.28 -35.14
CA ASP A 101 -20.11 0.43 -34.32
C ASP A 101 -19.97 0.56 -32.79
N VAL A 102 -20.97 1.17 -32.14
CA VAL A 102 -21.08 1.23 -30.66
C VAL A 102 -20.91 -0.16 -30.03
N GLU A 103 -21.34 -1.20 -30.74
CA GLU A 103 -21.20 -2.60 -30.34
C GLU A 103 -19.71 -3.05 -30.30
N SER A 104 -18.87 -2.53 -31.21
CA SER A 104 -17.44 -2.80 -31.22
C SER A 104 -16.70 -2.13 -30.05
N GLN A 105 -17.06 -0.89 -29.71
CA GLN A 105 -16.49 -0.17 -28.56
C GLN A 105 -16.89 -0.84 -27.25
N GLN A 106 -18.16 -1.21 -27.10
CA GLN A 106 -18.65 -1.92 -25.93
C GLN A 106 -17.96 -3.27 -25.75
N LYS A 107 -17.77 -4.02 -26.84
CA LYS A 107 -17.03 -5.29 -26.81
C LYS A 107 -15.57 -5.12 -26.37
N LEU A 108 -14.88 -4.10 -26.87
CA LEU A 108 -13.50 -3.80 -26.45
C LEU A 108 -13.44 -3.43 -24.96
N GLU A 109 -14.43 -2.70 -24.45
CA GLU A 109 -14.51 -2.37 -23.03
C GLU A 109 -14.73 -3.59 -22.15
N ASP A 110 -15.62 -4.50 -22.56
CA ASP A 110 -15.93 -5.77 -21.90
C ASP A 110 -14.72 -6.72 -21.90
N ASP A 111 -14.01 -6.81 -23.02
CA ASP A 111 -12.78 -7.60 -23.14
C ASP A 111 -11.70 -7.05 -22.18
N PHE A 112 -11.59 -5.73 -22.06
CA PHE A 112 -10.64 -5.08 -21.15
C PHE A 112 -11.02 -5.27 -19.68
N ASP A 113 -12.31 -5.20 -19.33
CA ASP A 113 -12.80 -5.50 -17.98
C ASP A 113 -12.56 -6.96 -17.61
N THR A 114 -12.78 -7.88 -18.56
CA THR A 114 -12.49 -9.32 -18.39
C THR A 114 -11.01 -9.56 -18.15
N PHE A 115 -10.15 -8.93 -18.96
CA PHE A 115 -8.70 -9.00 -18.80
C PHE A 115 -8.25 -8.48 -17.43
N THR A 116 -8.74 -7.31 -17.04
CA THR A 116 -8.42 -6.66 -15.76
C THR A 116 -8.83 -7.54 -14.58
N THR A 117 -10.04 -8.10 -14.63
CA THR A 117 -10.57 -8.98 -13.57
C THR A 117 -9.77 -10.27 -13.46
N THR A 118 -9.40 -10.86 -14.59
CA THR A 118 -8.57 -12.08 -14.64
C THR A 118 -7.20 -11.80 -14.04
N LYS A 119 -6.51 -10.75 -14.47
CA LYS A 119 -5.19 -10.41 -13.95
C LYS A 119 -5.20 -10.02 -12.48
N ALA A 120 -6.21 -9.28 -12.03
CA ALA A 120 -6.35 -8.97 -10.61
C ALA A 120 -6.59 -10.24 -9.76
N SER A 121 -7.27 -11.24 -10.32
CA SER A 121 -7.46 -12.55 -9.67
C SER A 121 -6.15 -13.34 -9.60
N ASP A 122 -5.34 -13.31 -10.66
CA ASP A 122 -4.00 -13.92 -10.67
C ASP A 122 -3.10 -13.29 -9.59
N LEU A 123 -3.13 -11.96 -9.46
CA LEU A 123 -2.39 -11.24 -8.42
C LEU A 123 -2.83 -11.61 -7.00
N ALA A 124 -4.07 -12.08 -6.83
CA ALA A 124 -4.59 -12.49 -5.54
C ALA A 124 -4.17 -13.90 -5.12
N GLN A 125 -3.57 -14.69 -6.00
CA GLN A 125 -3.16 -16.07 -5.71
C GLN A 125 -2.34 -16.21 -4.40
N PRO A 126 -1.36 -15.34 -4.07
CA PRO A 126 -0.63 -15.44 -2.80
C PRO A 126 -1.54 -15.27 -1.56
N LEU A 127 -2.63 -14.51 -1.68
CA LEU A 127 -3.62 -14.33 -0.60
C LEU A 127 -4.48 -15.59 -0.45
N VAL A 128 -4.86 -16.22 -1.56
CA VAL A 128 -5.60 -17.49 -1.59
C VAL A 128 -4.78 -18.59 -0.92
N GLU A 129 -3.51 -18.73 -1.32
CA GLU A 129 -2.59 -19.72 -0.77
C GLU A 129 -2.36 -19.54 0.74
N ALA A 130 -2.26 -18.29 1.19
CA ALA A 130 -2.13 -17.95 2.60
C ALA A 130 -3.46 -17.95 3.39
N GLN A 131 -4.59 -18.27 2.73
CA GLN A 131 -5.94 -18.26 3.31
C GLN A 131 -6.32 -16.92 3.97
N ILE A 132 -5.85 -15.81 3.39
CA ILE A 132 -6.15 -14.46 3.89
C ILE A 132 -7.45 -13.97 3.23
N PRO A 133 -8.46 -13.52 4.01
CA PRO A 133 -9.68 -12.98 3.43
C PRO A 133 -9.38 -11.73 2.60
N PHE A 134 -9.84 -11.70 1.36
CA PHE A 134 -9.66 -10.55 0.49
C PHE A 134 -10.88 -10.26 -0.39
N LYS A 135 -10.92 -9.04 -0.93
CA LYS A 135 -11.79 -8.68 -2.05
C LYS A 135 -11.01 -7.84 -3.07
N ILE A 136 -11.44 -7.89 -4.31
CA ILE A 136 -10.88 -7.07 -5.39
C ILE A 136 -11.82 -5.89 -5.60
N HIS A 137 -11.25 -4.67 -5.60
CA HIS A 137 -11.97 -3.41 -5.76
C HIS A 137 -11.39 -2.67 -6.96
N ILE A 138 -12.07 -2.79 -8.10
CA ILE A 138 -11.70 -2.14 -9.36
C ILE A 138 -12.56 -0.88 -9.51
N VAL A 139 -11.92 0.27 -9.75
CA VAL A 139 -12.59 1.54 -10.02
C VAL A 139 -12.09 2.14 -11.32
N LYS A 140 -12.98 2.77 -12.08
CA LYS A 140 -12.64 3.48 -13.32
C LYS A 140 -12.53 4.97 -13.01
N ASP A 141 -11.39 5.58 -13.35
CA ASP A 141 -11.17 7.02 -13.15
C ASP A 141 -10.07 7.56 -14.07
N HIS A 142 -10.05 8.87 -14.26
CA HIS A 142 -9.06 9.58 -15.05
C HIS A 142 -7.83 9.98 -14.22
N ASP A 143 -8.01 10.34 -12.94
CA ASP A 143 -6.90 10.62 -12.02
C ASP A 143 -6.68 9.43 -11.09
N MET A 144 -5.70 8.59 -11.44
CA MET A 144 -5.39 7.36 -10.70
C MET A 144 -4.90 7.63 -9.27
N LYS A 145 -4.07 8.66 -9.08
CA LYS A 145 -3.41 8.94 -7.79
C LYS A 145 -4.39 9.56 -6.80
N GLU A 146 -5.26 10.45 -7.27
CA GLU A 146 -6.32 11.04 -6.45
C GLU A 146 -7.38 9.99 -6.15
N ARG A 147 -7.83 9.24 -7.17
CA ARG A 147 -8.84 8.20 -6.97
C ARG A 147 -8.39 7.14 -5.98
N LEU A 148 -7.13 6.71 -6.05
CA LEU A 148 -6.61 5.74 -5.11
C LEU A 148 -6.69 6.26 -3.67
N CYS A 149 -6.28 7.50 -3.40
CA CYS A 149 -6.37 8.09 -2.06
C CYS A 149 -7.82 8.20 -1.55
N LEU A 150 -8.76 8.59 -2.44
CA LEU A 150 -10.18 8.65 -2.11
C LEU A 150 -10.76 7.27 -1.77
N GLU A 151 -10.41 6.22 -2.53
CA GLU A 151 -10.87 4.87 -2.22
C GLU A 151 -10.29 4.34 -0.90
N VAL A 152 -9.05 4.69 -0.58
CA VAL A 152 -8.40 4.34 0.69
C VAL A 152 -9.19 4.89 1.88
N GLU A 153 -9.60 6.15 1.81
CA GLU A 153 -10.45 6.78 2.82
C GLU A 153 -11.85 6.17 2.84
N ARG A 154 -12.51 6.09 1.66
CA ARG A 154 -13.89 5.58 1.52
C ARG A 154 -14.05 4.15 2.04
N LEU A 155 -13.04 3.31 1.82
CA LEU A 155 -13.04 1.92 2.27
C LEU A 155 -12.60 1.78 3.74
N GLY A 156 -12.12 2.86 4.37
CA GLY A 156 -11.62 2.87 5.74
C GLY A 156 -10.44 1.92 5.92
N LEU A 157 -9.44 2.01 5.05
CA LEU A 157 -8.25 1.17 5.10
C LEU A 157 -7.31 1.66 6.21
N SER A 158 -6.75 0.73 6.97
CA SER A 158 -5.85 1.01 8.10
C SER A 158 -4.41 1.28 7.65
N ALA A 159 -4.02 0.75 6.49
CA ALA A 159 -2.76 1.00 5.82
C ALA A 159 -2.87 0.63 4.34
N VAL A 160 -1.98 1.18 3.51
CA VAL A 160 -1.87 0.86 2.08
C VAL A 160 -0.47 0.37 1.76
N ILE A 161 -0.38 -0.73 1.03
CA ILE A 161 0.86 -1.30 0.52
C ILE A 161 0.85 -1.14 -0.99
N MET A 162 1.96 -0.72 -1.58
CA MET A 162 2.05 -0.54 -3.02
C MET A 162 3.48 -0.72 -3.54
N GLY A 163 3.61 -0.97 -4.84
CA GLY A 163 4.89 -0.91 -5.51
C GLY A 163 5.46 0.51 -5.51
N SER A 164 6.79 0.63 -5.53
CA SER A 164 7.47 1.92 -5.67
C SER A 164 7.29 2.59 -7.02
N ARG A 165 6.94 1.80 -8.02
CA ARG A 165 6.71 2.18 -9.41
C ARG A 165 5.62 1.28 -9.96
N GLY A 166 5.08 1.69 -11.09
CA GLY A 166 3.97 1.00 -11.72
C GLY A 166 4.13 0.82 -13.22
N PHE A 167 3.06 0.35 -13.85
CA PHE A 167 2.95 0.18 -15.29
C PHE A 167 3.31 1.47 -16.04
N GLY A 168 4.17 1.35 -17.05
CA GLY A 168 4.68 2.48 -17.84
C GLY A 168 5.90 3.20 -17.25
N ALA A 169 6.35 2.86 -16.04
CA ALA A 169 7.63 3.36 -15.54
C ALA A 169 8.80 2.67 -16.26
N THR A 170 9.71 3.43 -16.88
CA THR A 170 10.89 2.85 -17.53
C THR A 170 11.82 2.24 -16.48
N LYS A 171 12.11 0.93 -16.59
CA LYS A 171 13.02 0.19 -15.71
C LYS A 171 14.47 0.71 -15.72
N LYS A 172 14.84 1.54 -16.70
CA LYS A 172 16.22 1.99 -16.93
C LYS A 172 16.57 3.22 -16.08
N GLY A 173 17.44 3.02 -15.08
CA GLY A 173 18.25 4.05 -14.44
C GLY A 173 17.48 5.08 -13.61
N ASN A 174 16.87 4.66 -12.50
CA ASN A 174 16.22 5.61 -11.60
C ASN A 174 16.63 5.42 -10.13
N ASN A 175 17.44 6.37 -9.67
CA ASN A 175 18.09 6.53 -8.36
C ASN A 175 17.12 6.53 -7.16
N GLY A 176 16.42 5.43 -6.91
CA GLY A 176 15.54 5.26 -5.76
C GLY A 176 14.33 6.19 -5.71
N ARG A 177 13.98 6.90 -6.80
CA ARG A 177 12.78 7.75 -6.86
C ARG A 177 11.51 6.92 -6.98
N LEU A 178 10.46 7.39 -6.33
CA LEU A 178 9.10 6.85 -6.40
C LEU A 178 8.43 7.23 -7.74
N GLY A 179 7.52 6.38 -8.20
CA GLY A 179 6.59 6.69 -9.28
C GLY A 179 5.56 7.74 -8.86
N SER A 180 4.87 8.34 -9.84
CA SER A 180 3.92 9.44 -9.62
C SER A 180 2.80 9.09 -8.64
N VAL A 181 2.19 7.91 -8.78
CA VAL A 181 1.11 7.43 -7.92
C VAL A 181 1.62 7.15 -6.52
N SER A 182 2.72 6.40 -6.39
CA SER A 182 3.31 6.06 -5.09
C SER A 182 3.79 7.29 -4.33
N ASP A 183 4.43 8.24 -5.00
CA ASP A 183 4.86 9.51 -4.42
C ASP A 183 3.68 10.36 -3.94
N TYR A 184 2.58 10.38 -4.72
CA TYR A 184 1.37 11.08 -4.33
C TYR A 184 0.71 10.44 -3.11
N CYS A 185 0.54 9.11 -3.09
CA CYS A 185 -0.07 8.40 -1.97
C CYS A 185 0.71 8.59 -0.67
N VAL A 186 2.05 8.54 -0.71
CA VAL A 186 2.88 8.79 0.48
C VAL A 186 2.62 10.17 1.10
N ARG A 187 2.28 11.17 0.28
CA ARG A 187 2.04 12.55 0.73
C ARG A 187 0.59 12.84 1.12
N HIS A 188 -0.38 12.11 0.57
CA HIS A 188 -1.80 12.48 0.66
C HIS A 188 -2.73 11.39 1.20
N CYS A 189 -2.28 10.14 1.34
CA CYS A 189 -3.12 9.11 1.96
C CYS A 189 -3.40 9.44 3.43
N VAL A 190 -4.64 9.20 3.85
CA VAL A 190 -5.10 9.38 5.23
C VAL A 190 -4.54 8.33 6.20
N CYS A 191 -3.91 7.27 5.69
CA CYS A 191 -3.35 6.17 6.46
C CYS A 191 -1.87 5.90 6.11
N PRO A 192 -1.13 5.17 6.95
CA PRO A 192 0.25 4.77 6.65
C PRO A 192 0.39 4.10 5.28
N VAL A 193 1.43 4.49 4.54
CA VAL A 193 1.77 3.93 3.22
C VAL A 193 3.08 3.16 3.31
N VAL A 194 3.05 1.90 2.88
CA VAL A 194 4.22 1.02 2.77
C VAL A 194 4.58 0.87 1.30
N VAL A 195 5.79 1.30 0.95
CA VAL A 195 6.28 1.22 -0.42
C VAL A 195 7.25 0.05 -0.57
N VAL A 196 6.87 -0.94 -1.37
CA VAL A 196 7.70 -2.10 -1.69
C VAL A 196 8.58 -1.79 -2.88
N ARG A 197 9.89 -1.96 -2.71
CA ARG A 197 10.88 -1.76 -3.77
C ARG A 197 11.07 -3.06 -4.54
N TYR A 198 10.97 -2.95 -5.86
CA TYR A 198 11.30 -4.05 -6.75
C TYR A 198 12.83 -4.12 -6.88
N PRO A 199 13.44 -5.30 -6.73
CA PRO A 199 14.88 -5.44 -6.90
C PRO A 199 15.26 -5.06 -8.33
N GLU A 200 16.20 -4.15 -8.49
CA GLU A 200 16.79 -3.86 -9.80
C GLU A 200 17.73 -5.03 -10.14
N GLU A 201 17.56 -5.65 -11.32
CA GLU A 201 18.54 -6.59 -11.85
C GLU A 201 19.85 -5.82 -12.01
N LYS A 202 20.73 -5.95 -11.02
CA LYS A 202 22.10 -5.50 -11.15
C LYS A 202 22.77 -6.47 -12.11
N ASP A 203 23.22 -5.97 -13.26
CA ASP A 203 24.21 -6.67 -14.07
C ASP A 203 25.32 -7.11 -13.11
N SER A 204 25.39 -8.43 -12.92
CA SER A 204 26.19 -9.04 -11.87
C SER A 204 27.65 -9.01 -12.24
N GLU A 205 28.40 -8.06 -11.70
CA GLU A 205 29.80 -8.26 -11.35
C GLU A 205 29.99 -7.97 -9.85
N GLY A 206 30.09 -9.06 -9.07
CA GLY A 206 30.80 -9.08 -7.79
C GLY A 206 29.98 -9.13 -6.51
N GLY A 207 29.84 -10.34 -5.95
CA GLY A 207 30.05 -10.58 -4.52
C GLY A 207 28.85 -10.40 -3.57
N ASP A 208 28.25 -11.54 -3.23
CA ASP A 208 27.39 -11.82 -2.08
C ASP A 208 27.84 -11.13 -0.77
N LYS A 209 26.95 -10.38 -0.10
CA LYS A 209 26.69 -10.43 1.37
C LYS A 209 25.30 -9.83 1.73
N PRO A 210 24.60 -10.38 2.73
CA PRO A 210 23.33 -9.82 3.22
C PRO A 210 23.56 -8.51 3.99
N VAL A 211 22.77 -7.49 3.67
CA VAL A 211 22.75 -6.20 4.39
C VAL A 211 22.01 -6.40 5.71
N VAL A 212 22.75 -6.47 6.81
CA VAL A 212 22.23 -6.32 8.18
C VAL A 212 22.00 -4.83 8.47
N PRO A 213 20.88 -4.44 9.11
CA PRO A 213 20.64 -3.04 9.47
C PRO A 213 21.55 -2.63 10.63
N SER A 214 22.40 -1.63 10.40
CA SER A 214 23.26 -1.03 11.42
C SER A 214 22.43 -0.09 12.30
N THR A 215 22.26 -0.46 13.56
CA THR A 215 21.80 0.44 14.61
C THR A 215 22.94 1.37 15.01
N SER A 216 22.85 2.67 14.71
CA SER A 216 23.74 3.67 15.31
C SER A 216 23.23 4.05 16.69
N ALA A 217 23.76 3.38 17.71
CA ALA A 217 23.75 3.90 19.08
C ALA A 217 24.70 5.10 19.12
N GLY A 218 24.23 6.20 19.71
CA GLY A 218 25.03 7.39 19.94
C GLY A 218 25.96 7.19 21.13
N GLU A 219 27.17 7.71 21.01
CA GLU A 219 28.04 8.01 22.13
C GLU A 219 28.46 9.48 22.03
N ASN A 220 28.07 10.21 23.06
CA ASN A 220 28.59 11.52 23.38
C ASN A 220 30.02 11.34 23.88
N ASP A 221 30.95 12.17 23.41
CA ASP A 221 32.12 12.53 24.19
C ASP A 221 32.39 14.02 24.03
N ASN A 222 32.08 14.76 25.10
CA ASN A 222 32.72 16.02 25.42
C ASN A 222 34.06 15.67 26.07
N ASP A 223 35.18 16.11 25.52
CA ASP A 223 36.26 16.60 26.38
C ASP A 223 37.02 17.74 25.71
N ALA A 224 37.21 18.77 26.50
CA ALA A 224 37.90 20.00 26.17
C ALA A 224 39.21 20.00 26.94
N THR A 225 40.34 20.07 26.24
CA THR A 225 41.57 20.59 26.83
C THR A 225 42.29 21.50 25.84
N HIS A 226 42.46 22.75 26.28
CA HIS A 226 43.43 23.69 25.76
C HIS A 226 44.84 23.09 25.89
N ASP A 227 45.70 23.28 24.88
CA ASP A 227 46.99 23.89 25.19
C ASP A 227 47.60 24.65 24.02
N CYS A 228 48.27 25.74 24.38
CA CYS A 228 48.87 26.74 23.53
C CYS A 228 50.37 26.47 23.41
N LYS A 229 50.94 26.47 22.20
CA LYS A 229 52.19 27.20 21.81
C LYS A 229 52.92 26.66 20.57
N ASP A 230 53.55 27.63 19.90
CA ASP A 230 54.77 27.60 19.06
C ASP A 230 54.67 27.04 17.62
N ILE A 231 54.46 27.94 16.64
CA ILE A 231 55.49 28.61 15.79
C ILE A 231 54.79 29.61 14.86
#